data_AF-A0A024SLU6-F1
#
_entry.id   AF-A0A024SLU6-F1
#
_cell.length_a   1.000
_cell.length_b   1.000
_cell.length_c   1.000
_cell.angle_alpha   90.00
_cell.angle_beta   90.00
_cell.angle_gamma   90.00
#
_symmetry.space_group_name_H-M   'P 1'
#
loop_
_entity.id
_entity.type
_entity.pdbx_description
1 polymer ?
#
loop_
_entity_poly.entity_id
_entity_poly.type
_entity_poly.pdbx_seq_one_letter_code
_entity_poly.pdbx_strand_id
1 'polypeptide(L)'
;MAPVPTAGVDFRDLLRSGQFSDLTVVCRGIEFKLHKVIACLQSPVFLAAVNSDFQEGRTGVIKIDQFDPETVRRLVEFLYTGDYGRQPQEPQPVQEQTQGTVLHVRVNAIADYYGVKALGHLATQKIKQAFQDKWDPQTFMITAKEALGASGDKTLHDAMARIAAENMTDLVGCPELTDLVGDFAAEIMRHQGKKHADLVAMHLHAELGTARVVARFRKIIEEINQREYCRNAACAEASFGCNIEQVDNPVGEPTYILRCSYCRCRH
;
A
#
# COMPACT_ATOMS: atom_id res chain seq x y z
N MET A 1 18.31 -29.78 -39.16
CA MET A 1 17.30 -29.01 -38.39
C MET A 1 17.85 -28.82 -37.00
N ALA A 2 17.82 -27.60 -36.44
CA ALA A 2 18.10 -27.42 -35.02
C ALA A 2 17.02 -28.18 -34.20
N PRO A 3 17.38 -28.82 -33.09
CA PRO A 3 16.43 -29.53 -32.25
C PRO A 3 15.36 -28.56 -31.75
N VAL A 4 14.09 -28.92 -31.94
CA VAL A 4 12.96 -28.15 -31.38
C VAL A 4 12.96 -28.38 -29.87
N PRO A 5 13.07 -27.33 -29.05
CA PRO A 5 13.05 -27.47 -27.59
C PRO A 5 11.75 -28.15 -27.14
N THR A 6 11.86 -29.21 -26.34
CA THR A 6 10.72 -29.93 -25.74
C THR A 6 10.35 -29.38 -24.36
N ALA A 7 11.12 -28.43 -23.83
CA ALA A 7 10.74 -27.63 -22.67
C ALA A 7 9.57 -26.70 -23.06
N GLY A 8 8.69 -26.38 -22.10
CA GLY A 8 7.56 -25.49 -22.32
C GLY A 8 7.98 -24.17 -22.97
N VAL A 9 7.10 -23.57 -23.77
CA VAL A 9 7.36 -22.30 -24.47
C VAL A 9 7.44 -21.16 -23.46
N ASP A 10 8.59 -20.47 -23.40
CA ASP A 10 8.68 -19.19 -22.70
C ASP A 10 8.20 -18.07 -23.64
N PHE A 11 7.06 -17.46 -23.30
CA PHE A 11 6.49 -16.34 -24.04
C PHE A 11 7.43 -15.11 -24.10
N ARG A 12 8.42 -15.00 -23.21
CA ARG A 12 9.47 -13.96 -23.29
C ARG A 12 10.34 -14.13 -24.51
N ASP A 13 10.69 -15.36 -24.86
CA ASP A 13 11.50 -15.65 -26.05
C ASP A 13 10.72 -15.36 -27.32
N LEU A 14 9.42 -15.62 -27.30
CA LEU A 14 8.52 -15.26 -28.40
C LEU A 14 8.47 -13.74 -28.62
N LEU A 15 8.35 -12.96 -27.53
CA LEU A 15 8.40 -11.50 -27.59
C LEU A 15 9.77 -10.98 -28.09
N ARG A 16 10.87 -11.51 -27.55
CA ARG A 16 12.24 -11.08 -27.90
C ARG A 16 12.60 -11.39 -29.34
N SER A 17 12.23 -12.58 -29.82
CA SER A 17 12.57 -13.03 -31.18
C SER A 17 11.65 -12.44 -32.24
N GLY A 18 10.40 -12.10 -31.88
CA GLY A 18 9.37 -11.65 -32.82
C GLY A 18 8.95 -12.70 -33.86
N GLN A 19 9.37 -13.96 -33.69
CA GLN A 19 9.01 -15.04 -34.60
C GLN A 19 7.50 -15.25 -34.59
N PHE A 20 6.90 -15.36 -35.78
CA PHE A 20 5.45 -15.51 -35.99
C PHE A 20 4.60 -14.30 -35.60
N SER A 21 5.22 -13.13 -35.40
CA SER A 21 4.48 -11.89 -35.17
C SER A 21 3.62 -11.52 -36.40
N ASP A 22 2.37 -11.16 -36.12
CA ASP A 22 1.35 -10.77 -37.10
C ASP A 22 0.69 -9.42 -36.73
N LEU A 23 1.22 -8.75 -35.70
CA LEU A 23 0.85 -7.41 -35.25
C LEU A 23 2.13 -6.59 -35.00
N THR A 24 2.14 -5.33 -35.41
CA THR A 24 3.19 -4.37 -35.05
C THR A 24 2.58 -3.17 -34.34
N VAL A 25 3.08 -2.85 -33.16
CA VAL A 25 2.77 -1.59 -32.47
C VAL A 25 3.91 -0.62 -32.73
N VAL A 26 3.60 0.60 -33.17
CA VAL A 26 4.60 1.64 -33.44
C VAL A 26 4.36 2.80 -32.49
N CYS A 27 5.38 3.13 -31.69
CA CYS A 27 5.33 4.25 -30.75
C CYS A 27 6.49 5.19 -31.03
N ARG A 28 6.21 6.39 -31.56
CA ARG A 28 7.23 7.42 -31.85
C ARG A 28 8.42 6.88 -32.65
N GLY A 29 8.15 6.03 -33.64
CA GLY A 29 9.16 5.40 -34.51
C GLY A 29 9.79 4.12 -33.97
N ILE A 30 9.53 3.73 -32.72
CA ILE A 30 9.96 2.44 -32.16
C ILE A 30 8.91 1.38 -32.46
N GLU A 31 9.33 0.28 -33.09
CA GLU A 31 8.46 -0.85 -33.42
C GLU A 31 8.52 -1.95 -32.35
N PHE A 32 7.35 -2.45 -31.96
CA PHE A 32 7.18 -3.63 -31.13
C PHE A 32 6.45 -4.69 -31.94
N LYS A 33 7.10 -5.86 -32.14
CA LYS A 33 6.51 -7.00 -32.84
C LYS A 33 5.70 -7.86 -31.87
N LEU A 34 4.40 -7.99 -32.15
CA LEU A 34 3.44 -8.66 -31.29
C LEU A 34 2.67 -9.78 -32.03
N HIS A 35 1.99 -10.62 -31.25
CA HIS A 35 1.08 -11.65 -31.73
C HIS A 35 -0.36 -11.23 -31.45
N LYS A 36 -1.21 -11.18 -32.48
CA LYS A 36 -2.64 -10.84 -32.36
C LYS A 36 -3.32 -11.72 -31.32
N VAL A 37 -3.05 -13.02 -31.33
CA VAL A 37 -3.65 -13.97 -30.37
C VAL A 37 -3.32 -13.62 -28.91
N ILE A 38 -2.13 -13.09 -28.63
CA ILE A 38 -1.72 -12.71 -27.27
C ILE A 38 -2.31 -11.34 -26.90
N ALA A 39 -2.20 -10.36 -27.80
CA ALA A 39 -2.59 -8.99 -27.54
C ALA A 39 -4.12 -8.79 -27.51
N CYS A 40 -4.84 -9.37 -28.47
CA CYS A 40 -6.28 -9.14 -28.64
C CYS A 40 -7.13 -9.87 -27.61
N LEU A 41 -6.66 -11.01 -27.07
CA LEU A 41 -7.35 -11.70 -25.98
C LEU A 41 -7.29 -10.94 -24.65
N GLN A 42 -6.36 -10.00 -24.52
CA GLN A 42 -6.13 -9.23 -23.28
C GLN A 42 -6.53 -7.76 -23.38
N SER A 43 -6.65 -7.22 -24.60
CA SER A 43 -7.09 -5.86 -24.85
C SER A 43 -8.30 -5.84 -25.81
N PRO A 44 -9.49 -5.45 -25.32
CA PRO A 44 -10.66 -5.27 -26.20
C PRO A 44 -10.43 -4.16 -27.24
N VAL A 45 -9.58 -3.18 -26.93
CA VAL A 45 -9.22 -2.09 -27.85
C VAL A 45 -8.34 -2.61 -28.98
N PHE A 46 -7.32 -3.43 -28.69
CA PHE A 46 -6.53 -4.08 -29.75
C PHE A 46 -7.40 -5.01 -30.59
N LEU A 47 -8.27 -5.81 -29.96
CA LEU A 47 -9.22 -6.68 -30.67
C LEU A 47 -10.09 -5.88 -31.66
N ALA A 48 -10.67 -4.77 -31.20
CA ALA A 48 -11.48 -3.90 -32.05
C ALA A 48 -10.66 -3.26 -33.18
N ALA A 49 -9.44 -2.81 -32.90
CA ALA A 49 -8.56 -2.19 -33.89
C ALA A 49 -8.21 -3.17 -35.03
N VAL A 50 -7.81 -4.40 -34.69
CA VAL A 50 -7.41 -5.39 -35.71
C VAL A 50 -8.57 -6.02 -36.46
N ASN A 51 -9.79 -6.02 -35.88
CA ASN A 51 -11.00 -6.54 -36.52
C ASN A 51 -11.79 -5.46 -37.28
N SER A 52 -11.21 -4.28 -37.47
CA SER A 52 -11.86 -3.17 -38.18
C SER A 52 -11.45 -3.09 -39.66
N ASP A 53 -12.29 -2.45 -40.48
CA ASP A 53 -11.96 -2.18 -41.89
C ASP A 53 -10.97 -1.01 -42.09
N PHE A 54 -10.48 -0.43 -41.00
CA PHE A 54 -9.53 0.68 -41.01
C PHE A 54 -8.09 0.21 -41.30
N GLN A 55 -7.14 1.16 -41.33
CA GLN A 55 -5.76 0.90 -41.70
C GLN A 55 -5.12 -0.16 -40.79
N GLU A 56 -5.46 -0.16 -39.51
CA GLU A 56 -4.96 -1.07 -38.48
C GLU A 56 -5.33 -2.52 -38.79
N GLY A 57 -6.59 -2.80 -39.14
CA GLY A 57 -7.05 -4.15 -39.48
C GLY A 57 -6.45 -4.67 -40.79
N ARG A 58 -6.24 -3.78 -41.78
CA ARG A 58 -5.64 -4.14 -43.08
C ARG A 58 -4.13 -4.36 -43.01
N THR A 59 -3.42 -3.53 -42.24
CA THR A 59 -1.94 -3.54 -42.20
C THR A 59 -1.38 -4.35 -41.04
N GLY A 60 -2.16 -4.60 -39.99
CA GLY A 60 -1.67 -5.15 -38.74
C GLY A 60 -0.71 -4.19 -38.01
N VAL A 61 -0.80 -2.89 -38.27
CA VAL A 61 0.04 -1.85 -37.63
C VAL A 61 -0.83 -0.93 -36.80
N ILE A 62 -0.56 -0.85 -35.49
CA ILE A 62 -1.23 0.06 -34.56
C ILE A 62 -0.24 1.15 -34.15
N LYS A 63 -0.60 2.43 -34.34
CA LYS A 63 0.22 3.56 -33.90
C LYS A 63 -0.23 4.04 -32.51
N ILE A 64 0.74 4.28 -31.63
CA ILE A 64 0.53 4.76 -30.26
C ILE A 64 1.45 5.97 -30.04
N ASP A 65 0.92 7.19 -30.18
CA ASP A 65 1.73 8.40 -30.08
C ASP A 65 1.50 9.17 -28.76
N GLN A 66 0.37 8.92 -28.11
CA GLN A 66 -0.06 9.55 -26.86
C GLN A 66 0.68 9.03 -25.62
N PHE A 67 1.34 7.87 -25.72
CA PHE A 67 2.19 7.30 -24.67
C PHE A 67 3.66 7.36 -25.08
N ASP A 68 4.55 7.33 -24.09
CA ASP A 68 5.98 7.21 -24.34
C ASP A 68 6.38 5.73 -24.56
N PRO A 69 7.51 5.46 -25.25
CA PRO A 69 7.93 4.10 -25.56
C PRO A 69 8.23 3.22 -24.35
N GLU A 70 8.61 3.80 -23.21
CA GLU A 70 8.85 3.04 -21.96
C GLU A 70 7.53 2.46 -21.47
N THR A 71 6.50 3.29 -21.38
CA THR A 71 5.15 2.89 -20.99
C THR A 71 4.58 1.82 -21.93
N VAL A 72 4.74 1.99 -23.25
CA VAL A 72 4.30 0.98 -24.23
C VAL A 72 5.07 -0.34 -24.05
N ARG A 73 6.37 -0.29 -23.81
CA ARG A 73 7.15 -1.52 -23.56
C ARG A 73 6.66 -2.28 -22.33
N ARG A 74 6.30 -1.58 -21.24
CA ARG A 74 5.74 -2.23 -20.04
C ARG A 74 4.39 -2.89 -20.29
N LEU A 75 3.52 -2.27 -21.09
CA LEU A 75 2.30 -2.91 -21.58
C LEU A 75 2.65 -4.20 -22.34
N VAL A 76 3.58 -4.13 -23.30
CA VAL A 76 3.97 -5.28 -24.11
C VAL A 76 4.59 -6.40 -23.27
N GLU A 77 5.50 -6.09 -22.33
CA GLU A 77 6.06 -7.06 -21.39
C GLU A 77 4.97 -7.80 -20.60
N PHE A 78 3.97 -7.06 -20.11
CA PHE A 78 2.86 -7.64 -19.37
C PHE A 78 2.04 -8.61 -20.20
N LEU A 79 1.72 -8.27 -21.45
CA LEU A 79 0.90 -9.14 -22.32
C LEU A 79 1.50 -10.53 -22.50
N TYR A 80 2.83 -10.68 -22.42
CA TYR A 80 3.50 -11.97 -22.58
C TYR A 80 3.81 -12.67 -21.26
N THR A 81 3.98 -11.92 -20.18
CA THR A 81 4.57 -12.48 -18.95
C THR A 81 3.70 -12.34 -17.71
N GLY A 82 2.60 -11.58 -17.80
CA GLY A 82 1.76 -11.21 -16.67
C GLY A 82 2.44 -10.28 -15.66
N ASP A 83 3.63 -9.76 -15.96
CA ASP A 83 4.39 -8.84 -15.13
C ASP A 83 5.14 -7.83 -16.02
N TYR A 84 5.65 -6.75 -15.45
CA TYR A 84 6.50 -5.79 -16.14
C TYR A 84 7.58 -5.26 -15.19
N GLY A 85 8.76 -4.93 -15.69
CA GLY A 85 9.86 -4.49 -14.82
C GLY A 85 10.58 -5.60 -14.05
N ARG A 86 10.28 -6.89 -14.30
CA ARG A 86 11.20 -7.99 -14.01
C ARG A 86 12.28 -8.03 -15.09
N GLN A 87 13.30 -7.19 -14.97
CA GLN A 87 14.57 -7.50 -15.62
C GLN A 87 15.49 -8.21 -14.61
N PRO A 88 16.09 -9.34 -14.97
CA PRO A 88 17.23 -9.86 -14.22
C PRO A 88 18.36 -8.84 -14.33
N GLN A 89 18.65 -8.15 -13.21
CA GLN A 89 19.85 -7.36 -12.93
C GLN A 89 20.64 -6.83 -14.14
N GLU A 90 20.30 -5.63 -14.60
CA GLU A 90 21.32 -4.68 -15.03
C GLU A 90 21.43 -3.59 -13.94
N PRO A 91 22.63 -3.19 -13.50
CA PRO A 91 22.80 -2.19 -12.47
C PRO A 91 22.32 -0.84 -12.97
N GLN A 92 21.19 -0.38 -12.45
CA GLN A 92 20.62 0.92 -12.76
C GLN A 92 21.09 1.98 -11.75
N PRO A 93 21.45 3.20 -12.19
CA PRO A 93 21.92 4.26 -11.32
C PRO A 93 20.84 4.77 -10.35
N VAL A 94 21.31 5.23 -9.19
CA VAL A 94 20.56 5.59 -7.96
C VAL A 94 19.46 6.65 -8.16
N GLN A 95 19.41 7.34 -9.31
CA GLN A 95 18.41 8.37 -9.63
C GLN A 95 17.04 7.81 -10.11
N GLU A 96 16.92 6.52 -10.41
CA GLU A 96 15.69 5.91 -10.95
C GLU A 96 14.59 5.61 -9.92
N GLN A 97 14.86 5.70 -8.62
CA GLN A 97 13.90 5.29 -7.58
C GLN A 97 12.67 6.21 -7.50
N THR A 98 12.81 7.51 -7.78
CA THR A 98 11.69 8.48 -7.85
C THR A 98 10.91 8.41 -9.18
N GLN A 99 11.46 7.77 -10.21
CA GLN A 99 10.78 7.57 -11.50
C GLN A 99 9.87 6.33 -11.52
N GLY A 100 10.02 5.42 -10.54
CA GLY A 100 9.29 4.14 -10.51
C GLY A 100 7.78 4.29 -10.33
N THR A 101 7.33 5.11 -9.37
CA THR A 101 5.90 5.26 -9.08
C THR A 101 5.16 6.00 -10.19
N VAL A 102 5.75 7.06 -10.76
CA VAL A 102 5.22 7.78 -11.91
C VAL A 102 5.13 6.86 -13.14
N LEU A 103 6.14 6.03 -13.38
CA LEU A 103 6.06 5.01 -14.42
C LEU A 103 4.88 4.06 -14.18
N HIS A 104 4.67 3.57 -12.96
CA HIS A 104 3.52 2.72 -12.66
C HIS A 104 2.18 3.43 -12.89
N VAL A 105 2.08 4.73 -12.60
CA VAL A 105 0.88 5.52 -12.94
C VAL A 105 0.66 5.54 -14.45
N ARG A 106 1.71 5.75 -15.24
CA ARG A 106 1.61 5.73 -16.72
C ARG A 106 1.25 4.35 -17.26
N VAL A 107 1.79 3.30 -16.65
CA VAL A 107 1.42 1.91 -16.97
C VAL A 107 -0.05 1.65 -16.62
N ASN A 108 -0.56 2.18 -15.51
CA ASN A 108 -1.98 2.13 -15.19
C ASN A 108 -2.81 2.93 -16.23
N ALA A 109 -2.37 4.12 -16.65
CA ALA A 109 -3.05 4.94 -17.65
C ALA A 109 -3.15 4.25 -19.02
N ILE A 110 -2.07 3.63 -19.51
CA ILE A 110 -2.12 2.86 -20.77
C ILE A 110 -2.99 1.61 -20.62
N ALA A 111 -3.00 0.98 -19.44
CA ALA A 111 -3.86 -0.17 -19.17
C ALA A 111 -5.34 0.20 -19.20
N ASP A 112 -5.71 1.33 -18.59
CA ASP A 112 -7.06 1.89 -18.63
C ASP A 112 -7.47 2.20 -20.07
N TYR A 113 -6.60 2.90 -20.83
CA TYR A 113 -6.84 3.26 -22.22
C TYR A 113 -7.09 2.04 -23.13
N TYR A 114 -6.30 0.97 -22.97
CA TYR A 114 -6.42 -0.25 -23.79
C TYR A 114 -7.30 -1.33 -23.15
N GLY A 115 -7.94 -1.06 -22.00
CA GLY A 115 -8.84 -1.99 -21.32
C GLY A 115 -8.15 -3.24 -20.73
N VAL A 116 -6.85 -3.17 -20.43
CA VAL A 116 -6.07 -4.29 -19.87
C VAL A 116 -6.15 -4.26 -18.34
N LYS A 117 -7.32 -4.61 -17.78
CA LYS A 117 -7.63 -4.46 -16.34
C LYS A 117 -6.59 -5.09 -15.40
N ALA A 118 -6.07 -6.28 -15.74
CA ALA A 118 -5.09 -6.97 -14.92
C ALA A 118 -3.75 -6.19 -14.81
N LEU A 119 -3.35 -5.48 -15.88
CA LEU A 119 -2.19 -4.58 -15.86
C LEU A 119 -2.46 -3.36 -14.98
N GLY A 120 -3.66 -2.78 -15.10
CA GLY A 120 -4.08 -1.64 -14.25
C GLY A 120 -4.00 -2.00 -12.76
N HIS A 121 -4.53 -3.16 -12.37
CA HIS A 121 -4.43 -3.66 -11.00
C HIS A 121 -2.99 -3.91 -10.55
N LEU A 122 -2.16 -4.55 -11.38
CA LEU A 122 -0.76 -4.81 -11.06
C LEU A 122 0.01 -3.51 -10.86
N ALA A 123 -0.22 -2.51 -11.71
CA ALA A 123 0.42 -1.21 -11.58
C ALA A 123 0.01 -0.49 -10.30
N THR A 124 -1.28 -0.49 -9.97
CA THR A 124 -1.77 0.04 -8.69
C THR A 124 -1.18 -0.71 -7.49
N GLN A 125 -1.01 -2.03 -7.58
CA GLN A 125 -0.36 -2.82 -6.54
C GLN A 125 1.11 -2.44 -6.35
N LYS A 126 1.86 -2.26 -7.44
CA LYS A 126 3.27 -1.84 -7.37
C LYS A 126 3.43 -0.43 -6.80
N ILE A 127 2.50 0.49 -7.08
CA ILE A 127 2.47 1.82 -6.45
C ILE A 127 2.27 1.70 -4.93
N LYS A 128 1.28 0.90 -4.51
CA LYS A 128 1.03 0.65 -3.08
C LYS A 128 2.26 0.08 -2.39
N GLN A 129 2.88 -0.93 -3.01
CA GLN A 129 4.08 -1.56 -2.48
C GLN A 129 5.25 -0.56 -2.37
N ALA A 130 5.48 0.26 -3.40
CA ALA A 130 6.56 1.25 -3.37
C ALA A 130 6.42 2.23 -2.20
N PHE A 131 5.20 2.72 -1.90
CA PHE A 131 4.97 3.62 -0.77
C PHE A 131 4.96 2.91 0.59
N GLN A 132 4.65 1.61 0.63
CA GLN A 132 4.82 0.79 1.84
C GLN A 132 6.29 0.53 2.15
N ASP A 133 7.11 0.27 1.11
CA ASP A 133 8.54 0.01 1.25
C ASP A 133 9.29 1.29 1.64
N LYS A 134 8.91 2.43 1.05
CA LYS A 134 9.51 3.73 1.35
C LYS A 134 8.50 4.86 1.17
N TRP A 135 8.06 5.41 2.29
CA TRP A 135 7.25 6.62 2.31
C TRP A 135 8.12 7.87 2.07
N ASP A 136 7.68 8.71 1.12
CA ASP A 136 8.26 10.03 0.86
C ASP A 136 7.13 10.98 0.42
N PRO A 137 6.77 12.00 1.24
CA PRO A 137 5.64 12.88 0.97
C PRO A 137 5.72 13.60 -0.38
N GLN A 138 6.90 14.10 -0.77
CA GLN A 138 7.07 14.83 -2.03
C GLN A 138 6.88 13.92 -3.24
N THR A 139 7.48 12.73 -3.21
CA THR A 139 7.31 11.69 -4.23
C THR A 139 5.85 11.27 -4.34
N PHE A 140 5.14 11.14 -3.21
CA PHE A 140 3.72 10.88 -3.20
C PHE A 140 2.93 12.00 -3.90
N MET A 141 3.19 13.27 -3.59
CA MET A 141 2.50 14.40 -4.20
C MET A 141 2.67 14.44 -5.73
N ILE A 142 3.90 14.21 -6.22
CA ILE A 142 4.19 14.11 -7.65
C ILE A 142 3.41 12.94 -8.29
N THR A 143 3.42 11.78 -7.64
CA THR A 143 2.72 10.58 -8.12
C THR A 143 1.21 10.77 -8.13
N ALA A 144 0.64 11.39 -7.09
CA ALA A 144 -0.78 11.68 -6.98
C ALA A 144 -1.24 12.65 -8.07
N LYS A 145 -0.45 13.71 -8.33
CA LYS A 145 -0.71 14.65 -9.41
C LYS A 145 -0.72 13.97 -10.78
N GLU A 146 0.25 13.10 -11.05
CA GLU A 146 0.26 12.30 -12.28
C GLU A 146 -0.98 11.37 -12.33
N ALA A 147 -1.34 10.70 -11.23
CA ALA A 147 -2.44 9.74 -11.21
C ALA A 147 -3.79 10.39 -11.52
N LEU A 148 -4.05 11.57 -10.98
CA LEU A 148 -5.27 12.33 -11.24
C LEU A 148 -5.30 12.94 -12.65
N GLY A 149 -4.14 13.24 -13.24
CA GLY A 149 -4.05 13.84 -14.57
C GLY A 149 -4.00 12.84 -15.73
N ALA A 150 -3.39 11.68 -15.52
CA ALA A 150 -3.06 10.73 -16.59
C ALA A 150 -4.00 9.52 -16.68
N SER A 151 -4.65 9.12 -15.58
CA SER A 151 -5.47 7.90 -15.54
C SER A 151 -6.90 8.19 -15.08
N GLY A 152 -7.89 7.55 -15.72
CA GLY A 152 -9.28 7.53 -15.30
C GLY A 152 -9.63 6.37 -14.36
N ASP A 153 -8.64 5.54 -13.99
CA ASP A 153 -8.85 4.35 -13.17
C ASP A 153 -9.21 4.73 -11.73
N LYS A 154 -10.50 4.52 -11.39
CA LYS A 154 -11.04 4.78 -10.05
C LYS A 154 -10.37 3.93 -8.97
N THR A 155 -9.87 2.74 -9.31
CA THR A 155 -9.17 1.88 -8.35
C THR A 155 -7.79 2.44 -7.99
N LEU A 156 -7.12 3.09 -8.94
CA LEU A 156 -5.90 3.84 -8.68
C LEU A 156 -6.20 5.08 -7.83
N HIS A 157 -7.24 5.84 -8.17
CA HIS A 157 -7.60 7.05 -7.41
C HIS A 157 -7.97 6.73 -5.96
N ASP A 158 -8.76 5.68 -5.71
CA ASP A 158 -9.07 5.20 -4.35
C ASP A 158 -7.80 4.75 -3.61
N ALA A 159 -6.90 4.03 -4.28
CA ALA A 159 -5.63 3.63 -3.70
C ALA A 159 -4.78 4.84 -3.26
N MET A 160 -4.65 5.85 -4.11
CA MET A 160 -3.91 7.08 -3.78
C MET A 160 -4.57 7.84 -2.63
N ALA A 161 -5.91 7.97 -2.63
CA ALA A 161 -6.64 8.62 -1.55
C ALA A 161 -6.44 7.91 -0.19
N ARG A 162 -6.40 6.58 -0.18
CA ARG A 162 -6.16 5.80 1.05
C ARG A 162 -4.73 5.99 1.57
N ILE A 163 -3.72 5.94 0.69
CA ILE A 163 -2.33 6.21 1.06
C ILE A 163 -2.21 7.63 1.64
N ALA A 164 -2.87 8.62 1.01
CA ALA A 164 -2.88 9.99 1.51
C ALA A 164 -3.52 10.11 2.90
N ALA A 165 -4.65 9.42 3.12
CA ALA A 165 -5.36 9.44 4.38
C ALA A 165 -4.54 8.80 5.51
N GLU A 166 -3.85 7.69 5.23
CA GLU A 166 -2.99 6.98 6.18
C GLU A 166 -1.76 7.81 6.59
N ASN A 167 -1.29 8.71 5.72
CA ASN A 167 -0.09 9.53 5.94
C ASN A 167 -0.41 11.04 6.01
N MET A 168 -1.65 11.39 6.37
CA MET A 168 -2.14 12.77 6.30
C MET A 168 -1.32 13.75 7.13
N THR A 169 -0.75 13.31 8.27
CA THR A 169 0.07 14.14 9.16
C THR A 169 1.30 14.72 8.47
N ASP A 170 1.88 13.99 7.52
CA ASP A 170 3.06 14.43 6.79
C ASP A 170 2.66 15.31 5.60
N LEU A 171 1.56 14.95 4.92
CA LEU A 171 1.08 15.65 3.73
C LEU A 171 0.56 17.06 4.01
N VAL A 172 -0.03 17.31 5.19
CA VAL A 172 -0.53 18.64 5.56
C VAL A 172 0.58 19.69 5.67
N GLY A 173 1.83 19.25 5.87
CA GLY A 173 3.02 20.09 5.86
C GLY A 173 3.58 20.36 4.46
N CYS A 174 3.12 19.64 3.43
CA CYS A 174 3.61 19.82 2.07
C CYS A 174 2.96 21.06 1.42
N PRO A 175 3.75 22.00 0.88
CA PRO A 175 3.20 23.14 0.15
C PRO A 175 2.46 22.70 -1.11
N GLU A 176 2.87 21.60 -1.76
CA GLU A 176 2.26 21.07 -2.98
C GLU A 176 0.84 20.54 -2.77
N LEU A 177 0.38 20.40 -1.51
CA LEU A 177 -0.98 19.95 -1.21
C LEU A 177 -2.03 20.88 -1.79
N THR A 178 -1.77 22.20 -1.79
CA THR A 178 -2.68 23.20 -2.35
C THR A 178 -2.85 23.03 -3.86
N ASP A 179 -1.79 22.63 -4.57
CA ASP A 179 -1.86 22.36 -6.01
C ASP A 179 -2.74 21.14 -6.34
N LEU A 180 -2.88 20.21 -5.39
CA LEU A 180 -3.64 18.98 -5.58
C LEU A 180 -5.12 19.14 -5.25
N VAL A 181 -5.45 19.81 -4.13
CA VAL A 181 -6.83 19.86 -3.61
C VAL A 181 -7.41 21.27 -3.50
N GLY A 182 -6.60 22.31 -3.75
CA GLY A 182 -6.96 23.71 -3.56
C GLY A 182 -6.80 24.17 -2.11
N ASP A 183 -6.68 25.49 -1.93
CA ASP A 183 -6.36 26.11 -0.63
C ASP A 183 -7.35 25.78 0.47
N PHE A 184 -8.65 25.84 0.17
CA PHE A 184 -9.70 25.58 1.15
C PHE A 184 -9.66 24.13 1.66
N ALA A 185 -9.52 23.15 0.77
CA ALA A 185 -9.44 21.75 1.15
C ALA A 185 -8.14 21.45 1.89
N ALA A 186 -7.01 22.03 1.46
CA ALA A 186 -5.73 21.90 2.14
C ALA A 186 -5.81 22.44 3.58
N GLU A 187 -6.47 23.58 3.81
CA GLU A 187 -6.62 24.13 5.15
C GLU A 187 -7.54 23.29 6.05
N ILE A 188 -8.63 22.73 5.50
CA ILE A 188 -9.45 21.73 6.22
C ILE A 188 -8.59 20.55 6.65
N MET A 189 -7.78 20.00 5.73
CA MET A 189 -6.90 18.86 6.03
C MET A 189 -5.88 19.21 7.10
N ARG A 190 -5.26 20.40 7.07
CA ARG A 190 -4.34 20.88 8.12
C ARG A 190 -5.00 20.94 9.48
N HIS A 191 -6.22 21.48 9.57
CA HIS A 191 -6.98 21.51 10.82
C HIS A 191 -7.33 20.11 11.34
N GLN A 192 -7.72 19.18 10.44
CA GLN A 192 -7.97 17.79 10.83
C GLN A 192 -6.69 17.08 11.27
N GLY A 193 -5.57 17.27 10.58
CA GLY A 193 -4.27 16.73 10.94
C GLY A 193 -3.84 17.17 12.34
N LYS A 194 -3.98 18.48 12.64
CA LYS A 194 -3.71 19.02 13.98
C LYS A 194 -4.62 18.42 15.05
N LYS A 195 -5.94 18.37 14.80
CA LYS A 195 -6.90 17.77 15.72
C LYS A 195 -6.59 16.30 16.00
N HIS A 196 -6.19 15.55 14.97
CA HIS A 196 -5.79 14.15 15.12
C HIS A 196 -4.53 14.02 15.96
N ALA A 197 -3.50 14.83 15.71
CA ALA A 197 -2.28 14.84 16.51
C ALA A 197 -2.56 15.17 17.99
N ASP A 198 -3.42 16.17 18.26
CA ASP A 198 -3.83 16.54 19.62
C ASP A 198 -4.57 15.38 20.32
N LEU A 199 -5.48 14.69 19.62
CA LEU A 199 -6.20 13.52 20.14
C LEU A 199 -5.25 12.35 20.45
N VAL A 200 -4.29 12.07 19.57
CA VAL A 200 -3.28 11.02 19.79
C VAL A 200 -2.40 11.37 20.99
N ALA A 201 -1.96 12.62 21.13
CA ALA A 201 -1.18 13.08 22.27
C ALA A 201 -1.98 12.97 23.59
N MET A 202 -3.26 13.35 23.58
CA MET A 202 -4.15 13.18 24.74
C MET A 202 -4.31 11.71 25.13
N HIS A 203 -4.51 10.82 24.15
CA HIS A 203 -4.63 9.39 24.38
C HIS A 203 -3.36 8.81 25.00
N LEU A 204 -2.19 9.10 24.42
CA LEU A 204 -0.89 8.67 24.94
C LEU A 204 -0.67 9.19 26.37
N HIS A 205 -1.02 10.45 26.64
CA HIS A 205 -0.92 11.01 27.99
C HIS A 205 -1.84 10.28 28.99
N ALA A 206 -3.06 9.93 28.58
CA ALA A 206 -4.00 9.15 29.41
C ALA A 206 -3.47 7.74 29.69
N GLU A 207 -2.89 7.06 28.69
CA GLU A 207 -2.25 5.74 28.86
C GLU A 207 -1.06 5.80 29.81
N LEU A 208 -0.16 6.79 29.65
CA LEU A 208 0.96 7.02 30.56
C LEU A 208 0.50 7.34 31.99
N GLY A 209 -0.61 8.10 32.12
CA GLY A 209 -1.28 8.35 33.38
C GLY A 209 -1.72 7.05 34.06
N THR A 210 -2.43 6.20 33.33
CA THR A 210 -2.92 4.90 33.78
C THR A 210 -1.78 3.97 34.18
N ALA A 211 -0.75 3.84 33.33
CA ALA A 211 0.42 3.01 33.59
C ALA A 211 1.15 3.42 34.88
N ARG A 212 1.27 4.73 35.13
CA ARG A 212 1.89 5.29 36.35
C ARG A 212 1.05 5.01 37.60
N VAL A 213 -0.28 5.09 37.52
CA VAL A 213 -1.16 4.72 38.64
C VAL A 213 -1.01 3.23 38.96
N VAL A 214 -1.06 2.37 37.95
CA VAL A 214 -0.84 0.92 38.10
C VAL A 214 0.52 0.62 38.72
N ALA A 215 1.59 1.29 38.27
CA ALA A 215 2.92 1.12 38.84
C ALA A 215 2.99 1.53 40.33
N ARG A 216 2.33 2.63 40.72
CA ARG A 216 2.24 3.05 42.12
C ARG A 216 1.50 2.03 42.98
N PHE A 217 0.37 1.51 42.49
CA PHE A 217 -0.37 0.46 43.20
C PHE A 217 0.47 -0.80 43.36
N ARG A 218 1.19 -1.22 42.32
CA ARG A 218 2.10 -2.38 42.39
C ARG A 218 3.15 -2.18 43.49
N LYS A 219 3.79 -1.00 43.55
CA LYS A 219 4.76 -0.68 44.60
C LYS A 219 4.14 -0.72 46.00
N ILE A 220 2.92 -0.19 46.18
CA ILE A 220 2.22 -0.27 47.47
C ILE A 220 2.00 -1.74 47.87
N ILE A 221 1.58 -2.60 46.95
CA ILE A 221 1.38 -4.03 47.22
C ILE A 221 2.70 -4.72 47.57
N GLU A 222 3.79 -4.41 46.86
CA GLU A 222 5.13 -4.90 47.18
C GLU A 222 5.55 -4.52 48.61
N GLU A 223 5.35 -3.27 49.02
CA GLU A 223 5.64 -2.80 50.38
C GLU A 223 4.75 -3.49 51.44
N ILE A 224 3.45 -3.68 51.16
CA ILE A 224 2.56 -4.40 52.09
C ILE A 224 3.01 -5.86 52.23
N ASN A 225 3.47 -6.49 51.15
CA ASN A 225 3.99 -7.86 51.13
C ASN A 225 5.34 -8.03 51.85
N GLN A 226 6.02 -6.96 52.25
CA GLN A 226 7.21 -7.05 53.10
C GLN A 226 6.89 -7.29 54.57
N ARG A 227 5.61 -7.24 54.97
CA ARG A 227 5.21 -7.54 56.36
C ARG A 227 5.46 -9.01 56.70
N GLU A 228 5.83 -9.25 57.94
CA GLU A 228 6.13 -10.61 58.42
C GLU A 228 4.87 -11.43 58.72
N TYR A 229 3.72 -10.80 58.97
CA TYR A 229 2.51 -11.51 59.39
C TYR A 229 1.21 -10.86 58.91
N CYS A 230 0.17 -11.69 58.77
CA CYS A 230 -1.19 -11.24 58.46
C CYS A 230 -1.86 -10.62 59.69
N ARG A 231 -2.57 -9.49 59.51
CA ARG A 231 -3.34 -8.85 60.61
C ARG A 231 -4.50 -9.70 61.13
N ASN A 232 -4.97 -10.67 60.36
CA ASN A 232 -5.95 -11.62 60.86
C ASN A 232 -5.24 -12.64 61.76
N ALA A 233 -5.54 -12.61 63.07
CA ALA A 233 -4.97 -13.52 64.05
C ALA A 233 -5.30 -15.01 63.80
N ALA A 234 -6.33 -15.30 63.01
CA ALA A 234 -6.67 -16.66 62.60
C ALA A 234 -5.88 -17.14 61.35
N CYS A 235 -5.03 -16.31 60.75
CA CYS A 235 -4.18 -16.69 59.64
C CYS A 235 -2.97 -17.50 60.16
N ALA A 236 -2.89 -18.78 59.81
CA ALA A 236 -1.87 -19.70 60.32
C ALA A 236 -0.48 -19.54 59.67
N GLU A 237 -0.37 -18.73 58.62
CA GLU A 237 0.88 -18.56 57.88
C GLU A 237 1.82 -17.55 58.54
N ALA A 238 3.10 -17.92 58.59
CA ALA A 238 4.19 -17.14 59.17
C ALA A 238 4.76 -16.08 58.20
N SER A 239 4.22 -15.97 56.99
CA SER A 239 4.55 -14.94 56.02
C SER A 239 3.27 -14.25 55.53
N PHE A 240 3.39 -12.98 55.14
CA PHE A 240 2.26 -12.23 54.59
C PHE A 240 2.44 -11.96 53.10
N GLY A 241 1.38 -12.19 52.35
CA GLY A 241 1.24 -11.84 50.96
C GLY A 241 -0.19 -11.43 50.70
N CYS A 242 -0.40 -10.44 49.84
CA CYS A 242 -1.70 -9.96 49.43
C CYS A 242 -1.81 -9.76 47.92
N ASN A 243 -3.04 -9.84 47.44
CA ASN A 243 -3.41 -9.55 46.07
C ASN A 243 -4.66 -8.68 46.02
N ILE A 244 -4.84 -7.99 44.90
CA ILE A 244 -6.04 -7.23 44.60
C ILE A 244 -6.94 -8.13 43.73
N GLU A 245 -8.14 -8.40 44.22
CA GLU A 245 -9.17 -9.14 43.50
C GLU A 245 -10.24 -8.18 42.99
N GLN A 246 -10.59 -8.28 41.71
CA GLN A 246 -11.75 -7.59 41.16
C GLN A 246 -13.02 -8.32 41.61
N VAL A 247 -13.97 -7.57 42.11
CA VAL A 247 -15.29 -8.07 42.49
C VAL A 247 -16.31 -7.50 41.53
N ASP A 248 -17.06 -8.41 40.89
CA ASP A 248 -18.09 -8.06 39.93
C ASP A 248 -19.12 -7.12 40.57
N ASN A 249 -19.24 -5.94 39.98
CA ASN A 249 -20.24 -4.96 40.34
C ASN A 249 -21.24 -4.86 39.18
N PRO A 250 -22.47 -5.40 39.31
CA PRO A 250 -23.47 -5.37 38.24
C PRO A 250 -24.00 -3.96 37.94
N VAL A 251 -23.71 -2.97 38.78
CA VAL A 251 -24.15 -1.57 38.59
C VAL A 251 -23.00 -0.62 38.92
N GLY A 252 -22.12 -0.36 37.94
CA GLY A 252 -21.10 0.69 38.03
C GLY A 252 -19.68 0.22 37.73
N GLU A 253 -18.70 1.04 38.14
CA GLU A 253 -17.28 0.72 38.00
C GLU A 253 -16.91 -0.54 38.82
N PRO A 254 -15.95 -1.35 38.34
CA PRO A 254 -15.48 -2.53 39.06
C PRO A 254 -14.94 -2.14 40.44
N THR A 255 -15.29 -2.92 41.46
CA THR A 255 -14.73 -2.74 42.80
C THR A 255 -13.57 -3.70 43.01
N TYR A 256 -12.59 -3.26 43.79
CA TYR A 256 -11.37 -4.03 44.04
C TYR A 256 -11.20 -4.23 45.53
N ILE A 257 -10.87 -5.46 45.94
CA ILE A 257 -10.66 -5.83 47.34
C ILE A 257 -9.23 -6.35 47.51
N LEU A 258 -8.52 -5.78 48.49
CA LEU A 258 -7.23 -6.32 48.93
C LEU A 258 -7.49 -7.54 49.81
N ARG A 259 -6.89 -8.68 49.48
CA ARG A 259 -7.01 -9.92 50.26
C ARG A 259 -5.66 -10.50 50.61
N CYS A 260 -5.58 -11.15 51.76
CA CYS A 260 -4.47 -12.05 52.06
C CYS A 260 -4.46 -13.22 51.05
N SER A 261 -3.31 -13.48 50.45
CA SER A 261 -3.10 -14.58 49.49
C SER A 261 -3.31 -15.97 50.12
N TYR A 262 -3.20 -16.07 51.45
CA TYR A 262 -3.32 -17.32 52.20
C TYR A 262 -4.72 -17.51 52.79
N CYS A 263 -5.14 -16.66 53.74
CA CYS A 263 -6.44 -16.82 54.43
C CYS A 263 -7.62 -16.17 53.71
N ARG A 264 -7.40 -15.44 52.61
CA ARG A 264 -8.43 -14.74 51.80
C ARG A 264 -9.25 -13.66 52.54
N CYS A 265 -8.88 -13.33 53.78
CA CYS A 265 -9.49 -12.22 54.52
C CYS A 265 -9.21 -10.88 53.83
N ARG A 266 -10.21 -9.98 53.92
CA ARG A 266 -10.15 -8.61 53.40
C ARG A 266 -9.27 -7.74 54.31
N HIS A 267 -8.44 -6.89 53.71
CA HIS A 267 -7.58 -5.92 54.38
C HIS A 267 -7.79 -4.50 53.86
#